data_AF-A0A972TYQ4-F1
#
_entry.id   AF-A0A972TYQ4-F1
#
_cell.length_a   1.000
_cell.length_b   1.000
_cell.length_c   1.000
_cell.angle_alpha   90.00
_cell.angle_beta   90.00
_cell.angle_gamma   90.00
#
_symmetry.space_group_name_H-M   'P 1'
#
loop_
_entity.id
_entity.type
_entity.pdbx_description
1 polymer ?
#
loop_
_entity_poly.entity_id
_entity_poly.type
_entity_poly.pdbx_seq_one_letter_code
_entity_poly.pdbx_strand_id
1 'polypeptide(L)'
;IETDFEIDTSKADGAKRLNISHYTCRGKGDFTELEGGVDAETARQEAKRCLSCGEPFGKYRTCWFCLPCEVDCPREALWVEIPYLLR
;
A
#
# COMPACT_ATOMS: atom_id res chain seq x y z
N ILE A 1 -14.72 -11.16 17.71
CA ILE A 1 -13.40 -10.51 17.61
C ILE A 1 -12.57 -11.47 16.78
N GLU A 2 -12.24 -11.15 15.55
CA GLU A 2 -11.63 -12.10 14.59
C GLU A 2 -10.11 -12.16 14.68
N THR A 3 -9.48 -11.27 15.45
CA THR A 3 -8.07 -11.33 15.80
C THR A 3 -7.92 -11.89 17.21
N ASP A 4 -7.17 -12.98 17.36
CA ASP A 4 -6.83 -13.58 18.68
C ASP A 4 -5.76 -12.75 19.44
N PHE A 5 -5.46 -11.54 18.98
CA PHE A 5 -4.42 -10.67 19.51
C PHE A 5 -4.87 -9.20 19.55
N GLU A 6 -4.32 -8.45 20.50
CA GLU A 6 -4.50 -6.99 20.57
C GLU A 6 -3.67 -6.30 19.51
N ILE A 7 -4.29 -5.33 18.83
CA ILE A 7 -3.67 -4.56 17.76
C ILE A 7 -3.02 -3.32 18.36
N ASP A 8 -1.69 -3.25 18.26
CA ASP A 8 -0.92 -2.07 18.66
C ASP A 8 -0.75 -1.12 17.47
N THR A 9 -1.57 -0.07 17.42
CA THR A 9 -1.47 0.99 16.40
C THR A 9 -0.48 2.09 16.78
N SER A 10 0.16 2.05 17.95
CA SER A 10 1.01 3.15 18.46
C SER A 10 2.26 3.40 17.61
N LYS A 11 2.69 2.38 16.86
CA LYS A 11 3.90 2.43 16.02
C LYS A 11 3.66 2.93 14.60
N ALA A 12 2.39 3.11 14.22
CA ALA A 12 2.07 3.52 12.88
C ALA A 12 2.35 5.01 12.66
N ASP A 13 3.02 5.32 11.56
CA ASP A 13 3.46 6.69 11.30
C ASP A 13 2.30 7.59 10.82
N GLY A 14 2.32 8.82 11.33
CA GLY A 14 1.55 9.99 10.93
C GLY A 14 1.80 10.46 9.49
N ALA A 15 2.92 10.05 8.91
CA ALA A 15 3.51 10.60 7.70
C ALA A 15 2.56 10.60 6.49
N LYS A 16 2.75 11.62 5.65
CA LYS A 16 2.11 11.70 4.34
C LYS A 16 2.62 10.58 3.46
N ARG A 17 1.74 10.06 2.60
CA ARG A 17 2.08 9.07 1.59
C ARG A 17 3.22 9.56 0.71
N LEU A 18 4.14 8.66 0.42
CA LEU A 18 5.20 8.87 -0.56
C LEU A 18 4.66 9.24 -1.94
N ASN A 19 5.29 10.21 -2.60
CA ASN A 19 5.05 10.52 -4.00
C ASN A 19 6.23 10.00 -4.83
N ILE A 20 5.98 9.02 -5.70
CA ILE A 20 6.99 8.45 -6.60
C ILE A 20 7.21 9.44 -7.76
N SER A 21 8.42 9.48 -8.33
CA SER A 21 8.67 10.28 -9.52
C SER A 21 8.17 9.54 -10.76
N HIS A 22 7.39 10.24 -11.59
CA HIS A 22 6.85 9.70 -12.83
C HIS A 22 7.59 10.30 -14.01
N TYR A 23 8.12 9.42 -14.87
CA TYR A 23 8.66 9.78 -16.17
C TYR A 23 7.54 9.86 -17.20
N THR A 24 7.59 10.90 -18.03
CA THR A 24 6.65 11.07 -19.16
C THR A 24 7.27 10.52 -20.43
N CYS A 25 6.62 9.51 -21.03
CA CYS A 25 7.03 8.92 -22.30
C CYS A 25 7.16 10.00 -23.39
N ARG A 26 8.31 10.04 -24.08
CA ARG A 26 8.61 11.05 -25.12
C ARG A 26 8.14 10.66 -26.52
N GLY A 27 7.52 9.49 -26.66
CA GLY A 27 6.95 9.02 -27.92
C GLY A 27 7.37 7.60 -28.28
N LYS A 28 7.17 7.25 -29.55
CA LYS A 28 7.36 5.88 -30.04
C LYS A 28 8.81 5.40 -29.84
N GLY A 29 8.97 4.26 -29.19
CA GLY A 29 10.27 3.63 -28.94
C GLY A 29 10.94 4.03 -27.63
N ASP A 30 10.30 4.90 -26.84
CA ASP A 30 10.73 5.20 -25.48
C ASP A 30 10.18 4.15 -24.52
N PHE A 31 11.06 3.25 -24.08
CA PHE A 31 10.77 2.19 -23.12
C PHE A 31 11.41 2.46 -21.75
N THR A 32 11.69 3.73 -21.46
CA THR A 32 12.18 4.14 -20.14
C THR A 32 11.14 3.81 -19.09
N GLU A 33 11.60 3.35 -17.93
CA GLU A 33 10.75 3.06 -16.79
C GLU A 33 9.92 4.29 -16.41
N LEU A 34 8.61 4.10 -16.27
CA LEU A 34 7.67 5.20 -16.00
C LEU A 34 7.71 5.63 -14.54
N GLU A 35 7.94 4.70 -13.62
CA GLU A 35 7.94 4.96 -12.18
C GLU A 35 9.29 4.55 -11.61
N GLY A 36 9.98 5.49 -10.98
CA GLY A 36 11.25 5.16 -10.32
C GLY A 36 11.05 4.33 -9.06
N GLY A 37 12.02 3.47 -8.75
CA GLY A 37 12.16 2.91 -7.41
C GLY A 37 12.56 3.98 -6.38
N VAL A 38 12.31 3.69 -5.10
CA VAL A 38 12.79 4.52 -3.99
C VAL A 38 13.92 3.83 -3.23
N ASP A 39 14.71 4.61 -2.50
CA ASP A 39 15.77 4.07 -1.68
C ASP A 39 15.20 3.27 -0.48
N ALA A 40 16.05 2.43 0.10
CA ALA A 40 15.65 1.52 1.17
C ALA A 40 15.23 2.22 2.48
N GLU A 41 15.66 3.46 2.72
CA GLU A 41 15.23 4.22 3.89
C GLU A 41 13.83 4.78 3.66
N THR A 42 13.60 5.42 2.51
CA THR A 42 12.28 5.93 2.11
C THR A 42 11.24 4.81 2.04
N ALA A 43 11.59 3.66 1.47
CA ALA A 43 10.72 2.48 1.45
C ALA A 43 10.33 2.03 2.86
N ARG A 44 11.28 2.06 3.81
CA ARG A 44 11.02 1.71 5.21
C ARG A 44 10.13 2.73 5.91
N GLN A 45 10.23 4.02 5.60
CA GLN A 45 9.33 5.03 6.16
C GLN A 45 7.90 4.86 5.65
N GLU A 46 7.71 4.58 4.35
CA GLU A 46 6.38 4.32 3.79
C GLU A 46 5.76 3.06 4.43
N ALA A 47 6.54 1.99 4.60
CA ALA A 47 6.05 0.75 5.23
C ALA A 47 5.58 0.94 6.69
N LYS A 48 6.15 1.90 7.44
CA LYS A 48 5.73 2.21 8.82
C LYS A 48 4.33 2.81 8.92
N ARG A 49 3.74 3.25 7.80
CA ARG A 49 2.35 3.75 7.81
C ARG A 49 1.34 2.62 8.04
N CYS A 50 1.72 1.37 7.77
CA CYS A 50 0.86 0.20 7.97
C CYS A 50 0.61 -0.06 9.47
N LEU A 51 -0.67 -0.14 9.86
CA LEU A 51 -1.09 -0.43 11.24
C LEU A 51 -0.80 -1.88 11.68
N SER A 52 -0.47 -2.77 10.75
CA SER A 52 -0.35 -4.23 10.99
C SER A 52 -1.56 -4.81 11.75
N CYS A 53 -2.75 -4.25 11.51
CA CYS A 53 -3.93 -4.51 12.36
C CYS A 53 -4.56 -5.89 12.13
N GLY A 54 -4.36 -6.50 10.97
CA GLY A 54 -4.96 -7.82 10.67
C GLY A 54 -6.49 -7.83 10.61
N GLU A 55 -7.19 -6.74 10.96
CA GLU A 55 -8.65 -6.64 10.91
C GLU A 55 -9.22 -6.94 9.53
N PRO A 56 -8.64 -6.44 8.42
CA PRO A 56 -9.17 -6.77 7.10
C PRO A 56 -8.99 -8.27 6.77
N PHE A 57 -7.92 -8.91 7.25
CA PHE A 57 -7.76 -10.36 7.12
C PHE A 57 -8.77 -11.11 7.98
N GLY A 58 -9.00 -10.67 9.22
CA GLY A 58 -10.00 -11.26 10.11
C GLY A 58 -11.42 -11.22 9.52
N LYS A 59 -11.83 -10.03 9.04
CA LYS A 59 -13.19 -9.72 8.56
C LYS A 59 -13.53 -10.33 7.22
N TYR A 60 -12.58 -10.32 6.29
CA TYR A 60 -12.84 -10.79 4.93
C TYR A 60 -12.22 -12.16 4.65
N ARG A 61 -11.40 -12.70 5.57
CA ARG A 61 -10.70 -14.00 5.48
C ARG A 61 -9.90 -14.21 4.19
N THR A 62 -9.66 -13.15 3.43
CA THR A 62 -8.89 -13.11 2.19
C THR A 62 -8.17 -11.76 2.09
N CYS A 63 -6.83 -11.76 1.98
CA CYS A 63 -6.08 -10.50 2.01
C CYS A 63 -5.88 -9.84 0.64
N TRP A 64 -6.06 -10.58 -0.47
CA TRP A 64 -5.46 -10.16 -1.75
C TRP A 64 -6.43 -9.69 -2.85
N PHE A 65 -7.74 -9.92 -2.73
CA PHE A 65 -8.69 -9.58 -3.81
C PHE A 65 -9.70 -8.49 -3.46
N CYS A 66 -10.02 -8.28 -2.18
CA CYS A 66 -11.09 -7.36 -1.77
C CYS A 66 -10.59 -5.93 -1.48
N LEU A 67 -9.27 -5.69 -1.56
CA LEU A 67 -8.59 -4.46 -1.15
C LEU A 67 -9.06 -3.85 0.18
N PRO A 68 -9.42 -4.65 1.20
CA PRO A 68 -10.04 -4.09 2.39
C PRO A 68 -9.06 -3.27 3.22
N CYS A 69 -7.76 -3.59 3.15
CA CYS A 69 -6.74 -2.82 3.82
C CYS A 69 -6.51 -1.44 3.17
N GLU A 70 -6.92 -1.22 1.93
CA GLU A 70 -6.88 0.09 1.29
C GLU A 70 -8.14 0.90 1.62
N VAL A 71 -9.31 0.27 1.57
CA VAL A 71 -10.62 0.92 1.80
C VAL A 71 -10.86 1.21 3.28
N ASP A 72 -10.63 0.23 4.16
CA ASP A 72 -11.00 0.33 5.59
C ASP A 72 -9.89 0.96 6.44
N CYS A 73 -8.66 1.13 5.92
CA CYS A 73 -7.57 1.67 6.71
C CYS A 73 -7.76 3.18 6.93
N PRO A 74 -7.94 3.65 8.19
CA PRO A 74 -8.17 5.06 8.49
C PRO A 74 -6.95 5.96 8.19
N ARG A 75 -5.80 5.34 7.90
CA ARG A 75 -4.54 6.01 7.58
C ARG A 75 -4.24 6.02 6.08
N GLU A 76 -5.08 5.37 5.27
CA GLU A 76 -4.88 5.19 3.83
C GLU A 76 -3.44 4.70 3.55
N ALA A 77 -2.98 3.74 4.36
CA ALA A 77 -1.60 3.29 4.37
C ALA A 77 -1.23 2.43 3.17
N LEU A 78 -2.24 1.84 2.52
CA LEU A 78 -2.06 0.96 1.37
C LEU A 78 -2.76 1.56 0.16
N TRP A 79 -2.18 1.30 -1.01
CA TRP A 79 -2.70 1.66 -2.32
C TRP A 79 -2.37 0.50 -3.24
N VAL A 80 -3.37 -0.06 -3.90
CA VAL A 80 -3.19 -1.17 -4.82
C VAL A 80 -3.77 -0.80 -6.16
N GLU A 81 -2.90 -0.59 -7.14
CA GLU A 81 -3.32 -0.54 -8.54
C GLU A 81 -3.47 -1.97 -9.03
N ILE A 82 -4.67 -2.54 -8.92
CA ILE A 82 -4.94 -3.83 -9.56
C ILE A 82 -4.96 -3.58 -11.08
N PRO A 83 -3.99 -4.09 -11.85
CA PRO A 83 -4.06 -3.97 -13.30
C PRO A 83 -5.29 -4.74 -13.79
N TYR A 84 -6.04 -4.12 -14.71
CA TYR A 84 -7.31 -4.63 -15.25
C TYR A 84 -7.17 -6.01 -15.91
N LEU A 85 -7.20 -7.07 -15.11
CA LEU A 85 -7.22 -8.48 -15.53
C LEU A 85 -8.03 -9.35 -14.55
N LEU A 86 -9.06 -8.77 -13.93
CA LEU A 86 -10.13 -9.58 -13.32
C LEU A 86 -11.24 -9.74 -14.37
N ARG A 87 -11.25 -10.90 -15.02
CA ARG A 87 -12.33 -11.38 -15.88
C ARG A 87 -13.16 -12.40 -15.12
#